data_AF-A0A1I8IWF7-F1
#
_entry.id   AF-A0A1I8IWF7-F1
#
_cell.length_a   1.000
_cell.length_b   1.000
_cell.length_c   1.000
_cell.angle_alpha   90.00
_cell.angle_beta   90.00
_cell.angle_gamma   90.00
#
_symmetry.space_group_name_H-M   'P 1'
#
loop_
_entity.id
_entity.type
_entity.pdbx_description
1 polymer ?
#
loop_
_entity_poly.entity_id
_entity_poly.type
_entity_poly.pdbx_seq_one_letter_code
_entity_poly.pdbx_strand_id
1 'polypeptide(L)'
;FQLSWVEIIGQGQEASRGFDKTLSKSQTSFILSNLKLGATYRVTLAAIADYGYQSELRSRNVTIYVTTARLLPPTTPPTKPPPPPPPPPQPPRDQNAPSIGVSTNSELQRRLQQQLGRADHPAHELDCSCHSRPASPLLINSPFYEAGSLNLLLIWPSADAGLRRQPQRPVSAYIIKWTQRVCIESETTGDLATRQALVQDALAFTIQGLQFNCHYALQVKGITNSGEVALTWNTCFCTRSCKETQIRGDQFPMCPRD
;
A
#
# COMPACT_ATOMS: atom_id res chain seq x y z
N PHE A 1 -9.99 -8.65 -19.82
CA PHE A 1 -8.58 -8.34 -19.53
C PHE A 1 -7.75 -9.61 -19.66
N GLN A 2 -6.48 -9.49 -20.04
CA GLN A 2 -5.53 -10.59 -20.00
C GLN A 2 -4.54 -10.35 -18.88
N LEU A 3 -4.57 -11.23 -17.89
CA LEU A 3 -3.67 -11.25 -16.74
C LEU A 3 -2.66 -12.38 -16.94
N SER A 4 -1.39 -12.14 -16.67
CA SER A 4 -0.38 -13.20 -16.59
C SER A 4 0.56 -12.97 -15.41
N TRP A 5 1.13 -14.05 -14.88
CA TRP A 5 2.13 -13.98 -13.84
C TRP A 5 3.18 -15.06 -14.01
N VAL A 6 4.43 -14.70 -13.73
CA VAL A 6 5.58 -15.60 -13.83
C VAL A 6 6.52 -15.36 -12.65
N GLU A 7 7.05 -16.44 -12.09
CA GLU A 7 8.04 -16.38 -11.03
C GLU A 7 9.35 -15.81 -11.58
N ILE A 8 9.99 -14.95 -10.80
CA ILE A 8 11.34 -14.47 -11.09
C ILE A 8 12.30 -15.35 -10.31
N ILE A 9 13.12 -16.09 -11.05
CA ILE A 9 14.24 -16.86 -10.54
C ILE A 9 15.50 -15.97 -10.52
N GLY A 10 16.47 -16.31 -9.68
CA GLY A 10 17.64 -15.48 -9.40
C GLY A 10 18.30 -14.89 -10.65
N GLN A 11 18.84 -13.67 -10.53
CA GLN A 11 19.37 -12.84 -11.63
C GLN A 11 18.33 -12.30 -12.62
N GLY A 12 17.08 -12.08 -12.18
CA GLY A 12 16.06 -11.43 -13.00
C GLY A 12 15.54 -12.29 -14.14
N GLN A 13 15.88 -13.58 -14.15
CA GLN A 13 15.37 -14.54 -15.12
C GLN A 13 13.95 -14.98 -14.72
N GLU A 14 13.15 -15.35 -15.72
CA GLU A 14 11.79 -15.83 -15.51
C GLU A 14 11.77 -17.35 -15.46
N ALA A 15 10.94 -17.91 -14.58
CA ALA A 15 10.66 -19.33 -14.58
C ALA A 15 10.01 -19.71 -15.91
N SER A 16 10.38 -20.90 -16.42
CA SER A 16 9.82 -21.48 -17.64
C SER A 16 8.31 -21.74 -17.57
N ARG A 17 7.73 -21.77 -16.36
CA ARG A 17 6.30 -21.90 -16.14
C ARG A 17 5.70 -20.55 -15.73
N GLY A 18 5.03 -19.90 -16.69
CA GLY A 18 4.12 -18.79 -16.45
C GLY A 18 2.67 -19.28 -16.34
N PHE A 19 1.81 -18.41 -15.83
CA PHE A 19 0.37 -18.60 -15.81
C PHE A 19 -0.31 -17.42 -16.47
N ASP A 20 -1.43 -17.65 -17.13
CA ASP A 20 -2.26 -16.62 -17.72
C ASP A 20 -3.75 -16.88 -17.47
N LYS A 21 -4.53 -15.80 -17.49
CA LYS A 21 -5.97 -15.83 -17.28
C LYS A 21 -6.64 -14.70 -18.03
N THR A 22 -7.68 -15.03 -18.77
CA THR A 22 -8.63 -14.05 -19.32
C THR A 22 -9.71 -13.76 -18.28
N LEU A 23 -9.81 -12.49 -17.90
CA LEU A 23 -10.81 -11.98 -16.96
C LEU A 23 -11.94 -11.28 -17.72
N SER A 24 -13.16 -11.41 -17.21
CA SER A 24 -14.32 -10.73 -17.78
C SER A 24 -14.20 -9.20 -17.64
N LYS A 25 -15.01 -8.45 -18.41
CA LYS A 25 -15.02 -6.98 -18.35
C LYS A 25 -15.48 -6.43 -16.99
N SER A 26 -16.27 -7.21 -16.24
CA SER A 26 -16.81 -6.80 -14.93
C SER A 26 -15.90 -7.16 -13.75
N GLN A 27 -14.90 -8.01 -13.95
CA GLN A 27 -13.97 -8.40 -12.89
C GLN A 27 -12.92 -7.32 -12.67
N THR A 28 -12.96 -6.71 -11.48
CA THR A 28 -11.99 -5.70 -11.02
C THR A 28 -10.95 -6.23 -10.04
N SER A 29 -11.07 -7.51 -9.64
CA SER A 29 -10.12 -8.19 -8.75
C SER A 29 -9.92 -9.65 -9.14
N PHE A 30 -8.76 -10.21 -8.82
CA PHE A 30 -8.41 -11.60 -9.07
C PHE A 30 -7.44 -12.12 -8.00
N ILE A 31 -7.63 -13.37 -7.56
CA ILE A 31 -6.77 -14.04 -6.58
C ILE A 31 -5.74 -14.90 -7.33
N LEU A 32 -4.47 -14.56 -7.20
CA LEU A 32 -3.37 -15.37 -7.74
C LEU A 32 -3.22 -16.64 -6.88
N SER A 33 -3.38 -17.81 -7.52
CA SER A 33 -3.25 -19.12 -6.86
C SER A 33 -1.95 -19.81 -7.29
N ASN A 34 -1.55 -20.86 -6.57
CA ASN A 34 -0.39 -21.69 -6.86
C ASN A 34 0.95 -20.94 -6.86
N LEU A 35 1.09 -19.94 -5.98
CA LEU A 35 2.34 -19.22 -5.77
C LEU A 35 3.23 -19.95 -4.77
N LYS A 36 4.53 -20.02 -5.04
CA LYS A 36 5.54 -20.53 -4.12
C LYS A 36 5.76 -19.53 -2.99
N LEU A 37 6.10 -20.02 -1.80
CA LEU A 37 6.45 -19.19 -0.65
C LEU A 37 7.83 -18.54 -0.83
N GLY A 38 7.98 -17.30 -0.37
CA GLY A 38 9.22 -16.53 -0.44
C GLY A 38 9.70 -16.15 -1.84
N ALA A 39 8.86 -16.31 -2.85
CA ALA A 39 9.18 -16.07 -4.26
C ALA A 39 8.58 -14.75 -4.75
N THR A 40 9.28 -14.11 -5.69
CA THR A 40 8.81 -12.89 -6.35
C THR A 40 8.22 -13.24 -7.71
N TYR A 41 7.07 -12.65 -8.02
CA TYR A 41 6.35 -12.84 -9.26
C TYR A 41 6.23 -11.51 -10.00
N ARG A 42 6.49 -11.54 -11.31
CA ARG A 42 6.10 -10.45 -12.22
C ARG A 42 4.67 -10.71 -12.68
N VAL A 43 3.78 -9.77 -12.43
CA VAL A 43 2.36 -9.85 -12.81
C VAL A 43 2.10 -8.79 -13.87
N THR A 44 1.55 -9.20 -15.01
CA THR A 44 1.27 -8.33 -16.15
C THR A 44 -0.22 -8.34 -16.49
N LEU A 45 -0.79 -7.15 -16.72
CA LEU A 45 -2.19 -6.97 -17.07
C LEU A 45 -2.32 -6.14 -18.35
N ALA A 46 -3.18 -6.58 -19.26
CA ALA A 46 -3.60 -5.83 -20.43
C ALA A 46 -5.13 -5.78 -20.55
N ALA A 47 -5.66 -4.61 -20.90
CA ALA A 47 -7.06 -4.49 -21.33
C ALA A 47 -7.17 -4.94 -22.79
N ILE A 48 -8.22 -5.70 -23.06
CA ILE A 48 -8.56 -6.19 -24.39
C ILE A 48 -9.94 -5.62 -24.73
N ALA A 49 -10.01 -4.86 -25.81
CA ALA A 49 -11.25 -4.44 -26.42
C ALA A 49 -11.47 -5.27 -27.70
N ASP A 50 -12.50 -6.09 -27.67
CA ASP A 50 -12.96 -6.87 -28.81
C ASP A 50 -13.96 -6.02 -29.60
N TYR A 51 -13.57 -5.61 -30.80
CA TYR A 51 -14.43 -5.03 -31.81
C TYR A 51 -14.61 -6.10 -32.89
N GLY A 52 -15.84 -6.59 -33.02
CA GLY A 52 -16.15 -7.81 -33.76
C GLY A 52 -15.43 -8.02 -35.10
N TYR A 53 -15.29 -9.30 -35.40
CA TYR A 53 -14.74 -9.99 -36.56
C TYR A 53 -13.22 -9.96 -36.81
N GLN A 54 -12.43 -8.89 -36.65
CA GLN A 54 -10.96 -9.01 -36.89
C GLN A 54 -10.00 -8.07 -36.15
N SER A 55 -10.44 -7.22 -35.22
CA SER A 55 -9.53 -6.26 -34.56
C SER A 55 -9.64 -6.27 -33.04
N GLU A 56 -8.77 -7.07 -32.41
CA GLU A 56 -8.52 -6.99 -30.98
C GLU A 56 -7.59 -5.80 -30.69
N LEU A 57 -8.10 -4.79 -29.98
CA LEU A 57 -7.27 -3.69 -29.50
C LEU A 57 -6.78 -4.01 -28.09
N ARG A 58 -5.45 -4.02 -27.94
CA ARG A 58 -4.78 -4.30 -26.67
C ARG A 58 -4.16 -3.04 -26.10
N SER A 59 -4.39 -2.78 -24.81
CA SER A 59 -3.70 -1.69 -24.11
C SER A 59 -2.21 -2.00 -23.94
N ARG A 60 -1.44 -0.99 -23.50
CA ARG A 60 -0.10 -1.25 -22.95
C ARG A 60 -0.20 -2.20 -21.75
N ASN A 61 0.85 -2.98 -21.57
CA ASN A 61 1.01 -3.87 -20.42
C ASN A 61 1.28 -3.05 -19.16
N VAL A 62 0.47 -3.26 -18.13
CA VAL A 62 0.76 -2.80 -16.76
C VAL A 62 1.47 -3.94 -16.05
N THR A 63 2.62 -3.67 -15.44
CA THR A 63 3.41 -4.69 -14.74
C THR A 63 3.62 -4.30 -13.29
N ILE A 64 3.39 -5.24 -12.38
CA ILE A 64 3.69 -5.12 -10.96
C ILE A 64 4.52 -6.32 -10.50
N TYR A 65 5.22 -6.17 -9.38
CA TYR A 65 5.98 -7.25 -8.76
C TYR A 65 5.34 -7.60 -7.41
N VAL A 66 5.09 -8.88 -7.18
CA VAL A 66 4.45 -9.40 -5.97
C VAL A 66 5.36 -10.42 -5.33
N THR A 67 5.72 -10.23 -4.06
CA THR A 67 6.53 -11.19 -3.30
C THR A 67 5.66 -11.89 -2.29
N THR A 68 5.69 -13.23 -2.28
CA THR A 68 4.92 -14.04 -1.33
C THR A 68 5.61 -14.10 0.03
N ALA A 69 4.82 -14.33 1.07
CA ALA A 69 5.32 -14.50 2.44
C ALA A 69 6.33 -15.65 2.51
N ARG A 70 7.34 -15.48 3.37
CA ARG A 70 8.24 -16.56 3.79
C ARG A 70 7.65 -17.17 5.06
N LEU A 71 7.64 -18.50 5.15
CA LEU A 71 7.44 -19.14 6.44
C LEU A 71 8.67 -18.82 7.30
N LEU A 72 8.49 -17.94 8.28
CA LEU A 72 9.50 -17.78 9.31
C LEU A 72 9.54 -19.10 10.10
N PRO A 73 10.73 -19.64 10.40
CA PRO A 73 10.82 -20.75 11.34
C PRO A 73 10.18 -20.32 12.67
N PRO A 74 9.59 -21.26 13.44
CA PRO A 74 9.02 -20.96 14.74
C PRO A 74 10.08 -20.27 15.59
N THR A 75 9.84 -19.01 15.93
CA THR A 75 10.75 -18.22 16.76
C THR A 75 10.79 -18.87 18.14
N THR A 76 11.91 -19.51 18.46
CA THR A 76 12.27 -19.80 19.85
C THR A 76 12.21 -18.50 20.67
N PRO A 77 11.74 -18.55 21.93
CA PRO A 77 11.62 -17.37 22.79
C PRO A 77 12.95 -16.61 22.86
N PRO A 78 12.91 -15.26 23.01
CA PRO A 78 14.11 -14.45 23.01
C PRO A 78 14.98 -14.80 24.22
N THR A 79 16.07 -15.53 24.00
CA THR A 79 17.19 -15.56 24.94
C THR A 79 17.77 -14.15 25.02
N LYS A 80 17.93 -13.69 26.27
CA LYS A 80 18.54 -12.43 26.70
C LYS A 80 19.61 -11.92 25.70
N PRO A 81 19.54 -10.66 25.24
CA PRO A 81 20.56 -10.11 24.35
C PRO A 81 21.94 -10.22 25.02
N PRO A 82 22.98 -10.66 24.29
CA PRO A 82 24.34 -10.55 24.78
C PRO A 82 24.69 -9.07 25.01
N PRO A 83 25.54 -8.75 25.99
CA PRO A 83 25.95 -7.37 26.25
C PRO A 83 26.59 -6.76 24.99
N PRO A 84 26.40 -5.45 24.76
CA PRO A 84 26.96 -4.78 23.59
C PRO A 84 28.49 -4.88 23.61
N PRO A 85 29.13 -5.12 22.45
CA PRO A 85 30.58 -5.07 22.34
C PRO A 85 31.08 -3.66 22.66
N PRO A 86 32.30 -3.51 23.20
CA PRO A 86 32.89 -2.20 23.44
C PRO A 86 33.00 -1.41 22.13
N PRO A 87 32.84 -0.08 22.18
CA PRO A 87 32.91 0.76 21.00
C PRO A 87 34.30 0.66 20.35
N PRO A 88 34.39 0.59 19.01
CA PRO A 88 35.67 0.59 18.32
C PRO A 88 36.43 1.90 18.55
N PRO A 89 37.78 1.87 18.54
CA PRO A 89 38.60 3.08 18.66
C PRO A 89 38.20 4.11 17.60
N GLN A 90 37.97 5.35 18.02
CA GLN A 90 37.69 6.45 17.09
C GLN A 90 38.89 6.67 16.16
N PRO A 91 38.69 6.77 14.83
CA PRO A 91 39.74 7.16 13.91
C PRO A 91 40.23 8.59 14.19
N PRO A 92 41.49 8.92 13.87
CA PRO A 92 42.03 10.26 14.01
C PRO A 92 41.18 11.27 13.23
N ARG A 93 40.90 12.40 13.89
CA ARG A 93 40.06 13.47 13.36
C ARG A 93 40.89 14.34 12.42
N ASP A 94 40.97 13.95 11.15
CA ASP A 94 41.53 14.82 10.12
C ASP A 94 40.59 15.99 9.83
N GLN A 95 40.94 17.14 10.39
CA GLN A 95 40.43 18.44 10.00
C GLN A 95 41.09 18.82 8.67
N ASN A 96 40.37 18.65 7.56
CA ASN A 96 40.35 19.52 6.36
C ASN A 96 40.01 18.70 5.11
N ALA A 97 38.71 18.64 4.78
CA ALA A 97 38.27 18.45 3.41
C ALA A 97 36.91 19.17 3.21
N PRO A 98 36.73 19.96 2.14
CA PRO A 98 35.48 20.67 1.92
C PRO A 98 34.34 19.69 1.62
N SER A 99 33.29 19.79 2.41
CA SER A 99 32.03 19.05 2.25
C SER A 99 31.30 19.53 0.98
N ILE A 100 31.45 18.79 -0.12
CA ILE A 100 30.54 18.84 -1.25
C ILE A 100 30.03 17.42 -1.47
N GLY A 101 28.92 17.13 -0.80
CA GLY A 101 28.30 15.81 -0.82
C GLY A 101 27.11 15.76 0.12
N VAL A 102 26.19 16.73 0.01
CA VAL A 102 24.85 16.55 0.59
C VAL A 102 24.23 15.39 -0.17
N SER A 103 24.26 14.22 0.47
CA SER A 103 23.57 13.02 0.01
C SER A 103 22.13 13.41 -0.29
N THR A 104 21.75 13.41 -1.56
CA THR A 104 20.42 13.76 -2.04
C THR A 104 19.31 12.98 -1.32
N ASN A 105 19.64 11.78 -0.82
CA ASN A 105 18.74 10.93 -0.03
C ASN A 105 18.40 11.52 1.36
N SER A 106 19.35 12.16 2.06
CA SER A 106 19.05 12.76 3.37
C SER A 106 18.16 14.00 3.24
N GLU A 107 18.31 14.74 2.15
CA GLU A 107 17.53 15.95 1.88
C GLU A 107 16.08 15.59 1.46
N LEU A 108 15.91 14.58 0.61
CA LEU A 108 14.58 14.05 0.25
C LEU A 108 13.84 13.50 1.47
N GLN A 109 14.50 12.69 2.30
CA GLN A 109 13.89 12.17 3.54
C GLN A 109 13.47 13.31 4.47
N ARG A 110 14.30 14.34 4.63
CA ARG A 110 13.97 15.52 5.44
C ARG A 110 12.74 16.26 4.91
N ARG A 111 12.62 16.43 3.58
CA ARG A 111 11.46 17.06 2.94
C ARG A 111 10.19 16.24 3.10
N LEU A 112 10.28 14.92 2.98
CA LEU A 112 9.14 14.01 3.23
C LEU A 112 8.70 14.09 4.70
N GLN A 113 9.63 14.12 5.65
CA GLN A 113 9.33 14.30 7.07
C GLN A 113 8.60 15.63 7.34
N GLN A 114 9.02 16.71 6.68
CA GLN A 114 8.35 18.02 6.77
C GLN A 114 6.93 17.98 6.21
N GLN A 115 6.71 17.31 5.07
CA GLN A 115 5.36 17.13 4.52
C GLN A 115 4.47 16.28 5.43
N LEU A 116 5.02 15.25 6.08
CA LEU A 116 4.31 14.46 7.10
C LEU A 116 3.89 15.31 8.31
N GLY A 117 4.69 16.31 8.70
CA GLY A 117 4.40 17.17 9.84
C GLY A 117 3.46 18.35 9.54
N ARG A 118 3.12 18.57 8.27
CA ARG A 118 2.28 19.71 7.88
C ARG A 118 0.82 19.41 8.22
N ALA A 119 0.21 20.29 9.03
CA ALA A 119 -1.22 20.27 9.25
C ALA A 119 -1.92 20.47 7.91
N ASP A 120 -2.65 19.45 7.48
CA ASP A 120 -3.44 19.49 6.26
C ASP A 120 -4.87 19.87 6.57
N HIS A 121 -5.58 20.40 5.56
CA HIS A 121 -7.03 20.50 5.66
C HIS A 121 -7.59 19.11 5.94
N PRO A 122 -8.41 18.95 6.98
CA PRO A 122 -8.86 17.64 7.37
C PRO A 122 -9.77 17.08 6.27
N ALA A 123 -9.46 15.87 5.80
CA ALA A 123 -10.39 15.07 5.00
C ALA A 123 -11.74 14.78 5.72
N HIS A 124 -11.91 15.31 6.94
CA HIS A 124 -13.14 15.33 7.70
C HIS A 124 -14.28 16.07 7.00
N GLU A 125 -13.99 16.99 6.07
CA GLU A 125 -15.03 17.74 5.34
C GLU A 125 -15.62 16.99 4.14
N LEU A 126 -15.12 15.78 3.81
CA LEU A 126 -15.80 14.91 2.86
C LEU A 126 -17.10 14.40 3.48
N ASP A 127 -18.21 14.52 2.74
CA ASP A 127 -19.43 13.77 3.02
C ASP A 127 -19.18 12.29 2.71
N CYS A 128 -18.63 11.60 3.70
CA CYS A 128 -18.24 10.23 3.59
C CYS A 128 -19.48 9.36 3.86
N SER A 129 -19.79 8.42 2.97
CA SER A 129 -20.86 7.46 3.20
C SER A 129 -20.39 6.06 2.82
N CYS A 130 -20.74 5.07 3.64
CA CYS A 130 -20.45 3.66 3.37
C CYS A 130 -21.24 3.12 2.17
N HIS A 131 -22.29 3.84 1.74
CA HIS A 131 -23.20 3.41 0.68
C HIS A 131 -22.81 3.95 -0.70
N SER A 132 -22.10 5.08 -0.74
CA SER A 132 -21.62 5.69 -1.98
C SER A 132 -20.11 5.59 -2.04
N ARG A 133 -19.60 4.75 -2.95
CA ARG A 133 -18.17 4.75 -3.27
C ARG A 133 -17.89 6.02 -4.09
N PRO A 134 -17.05 6.97 -3.62
CA PRO A 134 -16.65 8.09 -4.44
C PRO A 134 -15.98 7.56 -5.71
N ALA A 135 -16.12 8.29 -6.84
CA ALA A 135 -15.40 7.99 -8.08
C ALA A 135 -13.91 8.29 -7.90
N SER A 136 -13.24 7.45 -7.10
CA SER A 136 -11.82 7.53 -6.79
C SER A 136 -11.08 6.49 -7.63
N PRO A 137 -9.90 6.83 -8.18
CA PRO A 137 -9.06 5.85 -8.85
C PRO A 137 -8.40 4.86 -7.87
N LEU A 138 -8.57 5.07 -6.55
CA LEU A 138 -8.09 4.17 -5.52
C LEU A 138 -8.92 2.88 -5.49
N LEU A 139 -8.23 1.74 -5.51
CA LEU A 139 -8.83 0.44 -5.26
C LEU A 139 -8.71 0.13 -3.76
N ILE A 140 -9.85 0.16 -3.09
CA ILE A 140 -9.99 -0.16 -1.67
C ILE A 140 -10.60 -1.56 -1.55
N ASN A 141 -9.80 -2.52 -1.08
CA ASN A 141 -10.25 -3.89 -0.86
C ASN A 141 -11.08 -4.01 0.43
N SER A 142 -11.88 -5.08 0.52
CA SER A 142 -12.59 -5.40 1.77
C SER A 142 -11.59 -5.62 2.91
N PRO A 143 -11.82 -5.03 4.10
CA PRO A 143 -11.02 -5.33 5.29
C PRO A 143 -11.04 -6.81 5.63
N PHE A 144 -9.93 -7.31 6.18
CA PHE A 144 -9.76 -8.68 6.62
C PHE A 144 -9.03 -8.75 7.95
N TYR A 145 -9.36 -9.73 8.78
CA TYR A 145 -8.70 -9.98 10.05
C TYR A 145 -7.58 -11.00 9.85
N GLU A 146 -6.37 -10.67 10.29
CA GLU A 146 -5.19 -11.55 10.23
C GLU A 146 -4.25 -11.24 11.39
N ALA A 147 -3.77 -12.28 12.07
CA ALA A 147 -2.74 -12.19 13.12
C ALA A 147 -3.02 -11.10 14.19
N GLY A 148 -4.27 -11.01 14.67
CA GLY A 148 -4.63 -10.10 15.75
C GLY A 148 -5.06 -8.71 15.29
N SER A 149 -4.99 -8.39 13.99
CA SER A 149 -5.24 -7.06 13.46
C SER A 149 -6.26 -7.05 12.33
N LEU A 150 -7.08 -6.01 12.29
CA LEU A 150 -7.94 -5.72 11.15
C LEU A 150 -7.17 -4.89 10.13
N ASN A 151 -7.03 -5.45 8.93
CA ASN A 151 -6.18 -4.94 7.87
C ASN A 151 -6.98 -4.65 6.60
N LEU A 152 -6.50 -3.72 5.78
CA LEU A 152 -7.08 -3.40 4.48
C LEU A 152 -5.98 -3.18 3.46
N LEU A 153 -6.10 -3.82 2.29
CA LEU A 153 -5.20 -3.57 1.16
C LEU A 153 -5.72 -2.39 0.35
N LEU A 154 -4.89 -1.35 0.25
CA LEU A 154 -5.10 -0.17 -0.57
C LEU A 154 -4.17 -0.23 -1.78
N ILE A 155 -4.71 0.03 -2.98
CA ILE A 155 -3.95 0.06 -4.24
C ILE A 155 -4.31 1.35 -4.99
N TRP A 156 -3.34 1.98 -5.65
CA TRP A 156 -3.55 3.19 -6.45
C TRP A 156 -2.85 3.11 -7.81
N PRO A 157 -3.32 3.84 -8.83
CA PRO A 157 -2.63 3.87 -10.12
C PRO A 157 -1.27 4.58 -9.99
N SER A 158 -0.33 4.22 -10.86
CA SER A 158 0.86 5.05 -11.06
C SER A 158 0.44 6.45 -11.51
N ALA A 159 1.17 7.47 -11.06
CA ALA A 159 1.01 8.84 -11.55
C ALA A 159 1.17 8.92 -13.09
N ASP A 160 1.93 8.00 -13.68
CA ASP A 160 2.15 7.91 -15.13
C ASP A 160 0.96 7.29 -15.88
N ALA A 161 0.05 6.60 -15.17
CA ALA A 161 -0.97 5.75 -15.77
C ALA A 161 -2.23 6.50 -16.22
N GLY A 162 -2.40 7.80 -15.92
CA GLY A 162 -3.44 8.57 -16.62
C GLY A 162 -3.99 9.81 -15.95
N LEU A 163 -3.38 10.97 -16.25
CA LEU A 163 -4.13 12.21 -16.49
C LEU A 163 -3.49 12.95 -17.66
N ARG A 164 -4.04 12.73 -18.86
CA ARG A 164 -3.47 13.14 -20.16
C ARG A 164 -3.55 14.65 -20.47
N ARG A 165 -3.50 15.54 -19.47
CA ARG A 165 -3.67 17.00 -19.68
C ARG A 165 -2.72 17.93 -18.91
N GLN A 166 -1.79 17.42 -18.10
CA GLN A 166 -0.86 18.29 -17.36
C GLN A 166 0.55 17.68 -17.37
N PRO A 167 1.63 18.49 -17.43
CA PRO A 167 2.99 17.98 -17.29
C PRO A 167 3.07 17.18 -15.99
N GLN A 168 3.20 15.85 -16.13
CA GLN A 168 3.19 14.92 -15.02
C GLN A 168 4.44 15.18 -14.20
N ARG A 169 4.27 15.75 -13.00
CA ARG A 169 5.37 15.88 -12.05
C ARG A 169 5.69 14.48 -11.53
N PRO A 170 6.92 13.97 -11.71
CA PRO A 170 7.25 12.61 -11.31
C PRO A 170 7.04 12.45 -9.81
N VAL A 171 6.18 11.50 -9.44
CA VAL A 171 5.90 11.15 -8.05
C VAL A 171 6.98 10.18 -7.57
N SER A 172 7.58 10.52 -6.44
CA SER A 172 8.68 9.77 -5.81
C SER A 172 8.25 9.00 -4.56
N ALA A 173 7.18 9.48 -3.90
CA ALA A 173 6.67 8.86 -2.69
C ALA A 173 5.18 9.18 -2.53
N TYR A 174 4.51 8.40 -1.69
CA TYR A 174 3.11 8.60 -1.33
C TYR A 174 2.97 8.75 0.19
N ILE A 175 2.19 9.74 0.62
CA ILE A 175 1.74 9.87 2.00
C ILE A 175 0.30 9.37 2.06
N ILE A 176 0.07 8.36 2.88
CA ILE A 176 -1.23 7.76 3.10
C ILE A 176 -1.67 8.17 4.48
N LYS A 177 -2.80 8.86 4.59
CA LYS A 177 -3.36 9.34 5.86
C LYS A 177 -4.77 8.80 6.00
N TRP A 178 -5.06 8.17 7.13
CA TRP A 178 -6.39 7.70 7.46
C TRP A 178 -6.82 8.17 8.84
N THR A 179 -8.04 8.68 8.93
CA THR A 179 -8.61 9.24 10.14
C THR A 179 -9.87 8.47 10.49
N GLN A 180 -9.88 7.88 11.69
CA GLN A 180 -11.09 7.30 12.25
C GLN A 180 -12.09 8.41 12.55
N ARG A 181 -13.28 8.33 11.98
CA ARG A 181 -14.35 9.32 12.16
C ARG A 181 -15.29 8.93 13.29
N VAL A 182 -16.01 7.83 13.08
CA VAL A 182 -17.04 7.33 14.00
C VAL A 182 -17.03 5.82 13.97
N CYS A 183 -17.36 5.20 15.09
CA CYS A 183 -17.62 3.78 15.18
C CYS A 183 -18.98 3.56 15.82
N ILE A 184 -19.77 2.63 15.28
CA ILE A 184 -21.18 2.43 15.63
C ILE A 184 -21.36 1.99 17.10
N GLU A 185 -20.35 1.34 17.68
CA GLU A 185 -20.41 0.73 19.03
C GLU A 185 -19.58 1.48 20.10
N SER A 186 -19.00 2.65 19.77
CA SER A 186 -18.21 3.41 20.73
C SER A 186 -18.87 4.73 21.09
N GLU A 187 -18.98 5.05 22.38
CA GLU A 187 -19.06 6.43 22.83
C GLU A 187 -17.74 7.11 22.44
N THR A 188 -17.71 7.83 21.32
CA THR A 188 -16.51 8.55 20.86
C THR A 188 -16.23 9.74 21.77
N THR A 189 -15.65 9.45 22.94
CA THR A 189 -15.09 10.44 23.88
C THR A 189 -13.55 10.41 23.77
N GLY A 190 -13.04 10.55 22.56
CA GLY A 190 -11.61 10.54 22.28
C GLY A 190 -11.28 11.24 20.98
N ASP A 191 -10.15 11.96 20.95
CA ASP A 191 -9.61 12.59 19.76
C ASP A 191 -9.63 11.63 18.56
N LEU A 192 -10.11 12.13 17.42
CA LEU A 192 -10.17 11.39 16.15
C LEU A 192 -8.79 10.79 15.84
N ALA A 193 -8.66 9.46 15.95
CA ALA A 193 -7.39 8.77 15.74
C ALA A 193 -6.97 8.88 14.28
N THR A 194 -6.05 9.81 14.01
CA THR A 194 -5.43 10.02 12.71
C THR A 194 -4.08 9.33 12.66
N ARG A 195 -3.89 8.51 11.63
CA ARG A 195 -2.64 7.80 11.38
C ARG A 195 -2.17 8.11 9.97
N GLN A 196 -0.87 7.96 9.76
CA GLN A 196 -0.27 8.16 8.45
C GLN A 196 0.93 7.26 8.22
N ALA A 197 1.21 6.98 6.96
CA ALA A 197 2.35 6.21 6.50
C ALA A 197 2.99 6.86 5.28
N LEU A 198 4.31 6.72 5.17
CA LEU A 198 5.08 7.09 4.00
C LEU A 198 5.41 5.83 3.20
N VAL A 199 5.11 5.83 1.90
CA VAL A 199 5.34 4.72 0.99
C VAL A 199 6.20 5.20 -0.16
N GLN A 200 7.36 4.57 -0.36
CA GLN A 200 8.27 4.83 -1.47
C GLN A 200 8.26 3.63 -2.42
N ASP A 201 8.34 3.91 -3.73
CA ASP A 201 8.51 2.88 -4.77
C ASP A 201 7.47 1.74 -4.76
N ALA A 202 6.26 2.01 -4.26
CA ALA A 202 5.15 1.06 -4.27
C ALA A 202 3.83 1.75 -4.62
N LEU A 203 2.91 0.96 -5.20
CA LEU A 203 1.57 1.37 -5.61
C LEU A 203 0.48 0.70 -4.76
N ALA A 204 0.87 0.08 -3.66
CA ALA A 204 0.00 -0.61 -2.74
C ALA A 204 0.51 -0.46 -1.30
N PHE A 205 -0.42 -0.49 -0.35
CA PHE A 205 -0.13 -0.43 1.07
C PHE A 205 -1.20 -1.16 1.87
N THR A 206 -0.78 -1.88 2.91
CA THR A 206 -1.71 -2.50 3.85
C THR A 206 -1.91 -1.56 5.04
N ILE A 207 -3.10 -1.00 5.16
CA ILE A 207 -3.52 -0.28 6.36
C ILE A 207 -3.79 -1.31 7.44
N GLN A 208 -3.18 -1.15 8.61
CA GLN A 208 -3.27 -2.08 9.74
C GLN A 208 -3.85 -1.40 10.97
N GLY A 209 -4.30 -2.20 11.94
CA GLY A 209 -4.81 -1.70 13.22
C GLY A 209 -6.09 -0.89 13.07
N LEU A 210 -6.94 -1.26 12.10
CA LEU A 210 -8.28 -0.73 11.98
C LEU A 210 -9.17 -1.29 13.09
N GLN A 211 -10.28 -0.61 13.34
CA GLN A 211 -11.29 -1.03 14.29
C GLN A 211 -12.55 -1.49 13.54
N PHE A 212 -13.31 -2.42 14.12
CA PHE A 212 -14.57 -2.91 13.55
C PHE A 212 -15.68 -1.86 13.63
N ASN A 213 -16.67 -1.95 12.75
CA ASN A 213 -17.84 -1.06 12.75
C ASN A 213 -17.49 0.43 12.68
N CYS A 214 -16.40 0.79 12.00
CA CYS A 214 -15.88 2.14 11.95
C CYS A 214 -15.86 2.71 10.54
N HIS A 215 -15.90 4.03 10.51
CA HIS A 215 -15.80 4.83 9.32
C HIS A 215 -14.49 5.59 9.28
N TYR A 216 -13.78 5.49 8.16
CA TYR A 216 -12.47 6.12 7.95
C TYR A 216 -12.51 7.09 6.77
N ALA A 217 -12.00 8.29 6.99
CA ALA A 217 -11.56 9.16 5.90
C ALA A 217 -10.15 8.74 5.46
N LEU A 218 -9.91 8.67 4.16
CA LEU A 218 -8.65 8.25 3.56
C LEU A 218 -8.16 9.33 2.58
N GLN A 219 -6.90 9.71 2.73
CA GLN A 219 -6.19 10.58 1.82
C GLN A 219 -4.90 9.92 1.34
N VAL A 220 -4.65 9.98 0.04
CA VAL A 220 -3.40 9.54 -0.59
C VAL A 220 -2.81 10.71 -1.37
N LYS A 221 -1.62 11.17 -0.96
CA LYS A 221 -0.89 12.26 -1.61
C LYS A 221 0.33 11.71 -2.33
N GLY A 222 0.51 12.04 -3.60
CA GLY A 222 1.75 11.81 -4.33
C GLY A 222 2.70 13.00 -4.15
N ILE A 223 3.94 12.73 -3.74
CA ILE A 223 4.97 13.72 -3.45
C ILE A 223 6.12 13.60 -4.45
N THR A 224 6.56 14.73 -5.01
CA THR A 224 7.71 14.81 -5.92
C THR A 224 9.04 14.69 -5.17
N ASN A 225 10.14 14.49 -5.90
CA ASN A 225 11.49 14.56 -5.32
C ASN A 225 11.83 15.93 -4.71
N SER A 226 11.13 17.00 -5.12
CA SER A 226 11.28 18.32 -4.50
C SER A 226 10.52 18.45 -3.17
N GLY A 227 9.70 17.46 -2.81
CA GLY A 227 8.84 17.50 -1.62
C GLY A 227 7.51 18.22 -1.86
N GLU A 228 7.13 18.49 -3.11
CA GLU A 228 5.86 19.11 -3.46
C GLU A 228 4.76 18.07 -3.63
N VAL A 229 3.52 18.44 -3.29
CA VAL A 229 2.35 17.60 -3.57
C VAL A 229 2.04 17.68 -5.07
N ALA A 230 2.20 16.55 -5.77
CA ALA A 230 1.87 16.42 -7.18
C ALA A 230 0.39 16.10 -7.41
N LEU A 231 -0.19 15.29 -6.52
CA LEU A 231 -1.58 14.85 -6.59
C LEU A 231 -2.12 14.52 -5.19
N THR A 232 -3.45 14.58 -5.06
CA THR A 232 -4.16 14.18 -3.85
C THR A 232 -5.43 13.44 -4.24
N TRP A 233 -5.64 12.25 -3.67
CA TRP A 233 -6.91 11.52 -3.74
C TRP A 233 -7.52 11.47 -2.35
N ASN A 234 -8.78 11.90 -2.24
CA ASN A 234 -9.56 11.81 -1.01
C ASN A 234 -10.73 10.84 -1.23
N THR A 235 -10.95 9.96 -0.28
CA THR A 235 -12.06 9.00 -0.29
C THR A 235 -12.34 8.52 1.12
N CYS A 236 -13.28 7.59 1.28
CA CYS A 236 -13.65 7.05 2.58
C CYS A 236 -13.90 5.54 2.46
N PHE A 237 -13.74 4.81 3.55
CA PHE A 237 -14.05 3.39 3.61
C PHE A 237 -14.59 3.00 4.98
N CYS A 238 -15.31 1.88 5.01
CA CYS A 238 -15.93 1.38 6.23
C CYS A 238 -15.46 -0.03 6.53
N THR A 239 -15.29 -0.30 7.82
CA THR A 239 -15.05 -1.64 8.34
C THR A 239 -16.37 -2.25 8.81
N ARG A 240 -16.53 -3.54 8.57
CA ARG A 240 -17.70 -4.30 9.01
C ARG A 240 -17.57 -4.69 10.47
N SER A 241 -18.61 -5.34 10.99
CA SER A 241 -18.58 -5.94 12.31
C SER A 241 -17.55 -7.06 12.37
N CYS A 242 -17.17 -7.41 13.60
CA CYS A 242 -16.29 -8.53 13.87
C CYS A 242 -16.84 -9.86 13.30
N LYS A 243 -18.18 -10.02 13.28
CA LYS A 243 -18.86 -11.24 12.81
C LYS A 243 -18.90 -11.36 11.28
N GLU A 244 -18.92 -10.25 10.56
CA GLU A 244 -19.02 -10.22 9.09
C GLU A 244 -17.67 -10.07 8.39
N THR A 245 -16.61 -9.82 9.15
CA THR A 245 -15.27 -9.59 8.58
C THR A 245 -14.67 -10.90 8.09
N GLN A 246 -14.07 -10.85 6.89
CA GLN A 246 -13.32 -11.97 6.35
C GLN A 246 -12.09 -12.28 7.22
N ILE A 247 -11.91 -13.55 7.59
CA ILE A 247 -10.77 -14.00 8.38
C ILE A 247 -9.73 -14.63 7.46
N ARG A 248 -8.46 -14.28 7.67
CA ARG A 248 -7.31 -14.92 7.03
C ARG A 248 -6.41 -15.55 8.09
N GLY A 249 -6.09 -16.82 7.90
CA GLY A 249 -5.38 -17.63 8.90
C GLY A 249 -6.32 -18.19 9.98
N ASP A 250 -5.72 -18.64 11.07
CA ASP A 250 -6.41 -19.45 12.09
C ASP A 250 -6.84 -18.66 13.33
N GLN A 251 -6.48 -17.37 13.41
CA GLN A 251 -6.83 -16.52 14.55
C GLN A 251 -8.14 -15.80 14.29
N PHE A 252 -9.15 -16.07 15.12
CA PHE A 252 -10.45 -15.43 15.06
C PHE A 252 -10.49 -14.21 15.97
N PRO A 253 -11.16 -13.11 15.56
CA PRO A 253 -11.34 -11.97 16.43
C PRO A 253 -12.31 -12.32 17.56
N MET A 254 -12.02 -11.84 18.78
CA MET A 254 -12.90 -12.00 19.93
C MET A 254 -14.06 -11.01 19.82
N CYS A 255 -15.14 -11.42 19.17
CA CYS A 255 -16.33 -10.57 19.02
C CYS A 255 -17.11 -10.47 20.34
N PRO A 256 -17.64 -9.29 20.70
CA PRO A 256 -18.62 -9.17 21.78
C PRO A 256 -19.80 -10.13 21.57
N ARG A 257 -20.33 -10.68 22.67
CA ARG A 257 -21.60 -11.41 22.65
C ARG A 257 -22.74 -10.40 22.53
N ASP A 258 -23.78 -10.77 21.77
CA ASP A 258 -24.99 -9.97 21.62
C ASP A 258 -25.69 -9.70 22.96
#